data_AF-A0AA88XIE4-F1
#
_entry.id   AF-A0AA88XIE4-F1
#
_cell.length_a   1.000
_cell.length_b   1.000
_cell.length_c   1.000
_cell.angle_alpha   90.00
_cell.angle_beta   90.00
_cell.angle_gamma   90.00
#
_symmetry.space_group_name_H-M   'P 1'
#
loop_
_entity.id
_entity.type
_entity.pdbx_description
1 polymer ?
#
loop_
_entity_poly.entity_id
_entity_poly.type
_entity_poly.pdbx_seq_one_letter_code
_entity_poly.pdbx_strand_id
1 'polypeptide(L)'
;KKHAATEGPGLPVHDTFETRDRIDANSLDHFIDYITSSHVIKDLPFGQKTLKLDSGEVITIPNVIRSMSSSALIEQYFQICRDDNTKPLGKSTLYRILTECAASVRKSVEGLDNYVMEGSRAFQTLEEIFSEDKDMKTKLLEAKRYLKAEFKVCYD
;
A
#
# COMPACT_ATOMS: atom_id res chain seq x y z
N LYS A 1 29.35 -38.11 4.38
CA LYS A 1 29.36 -39.59 4.23
C LYS A 1 27.98 -40.26 4.27
N LYS A 2 26.94 -39.68 4.88
CA LYS A 2 25.59 -40.29 4.93
C LYS A 2 24.87 -40.33 3.57
N HIS A 3 24.97 -39.25 2.78
CA HIS A 3 24.33 -39.16 1.45
C HIS A 3 24.78 -40.23 0.44
N ALA A 4 26.09 -40.52 0.39
CA ALA A 4 26.63 -41.51 -0.54
C ALA A 4 26.16 -42.94 -0.26
N ALA A 5 25.67 -43.21 0.96
CA ALA A 5 25.15 -44.51 1.35
C ALA A 5 23.65 -44.67 1.02
N THR A 6 22.90 -43.58 0.84
CA THR A 6 21.45 -43.62 0.56
C THR A 6 21.12 -43.35 -0.90
N GLU A 7 21.78 -42.35 -1.51
CA GLU A 7 21.44 -41.88 -2.86
C GLU A 7 22.51 -42.20 -3.91
N GLY A 8 23.68 -42.71 -3.50
CA GLY A 8 24.82 -43.01 -4.38
C GLY A 8 25.76 -41.82 -4.65
N PRO A 9 27.01 -42.08 -5.06
CA PRO A 9 27.99 -41.02 -5.33
C PRO A 9 27.68 -40.29 -6.64
N GLY A 10 27.59 -38.95 -6.59
CA GLY A 10 27.51 -38.09 -7.77
C GLY A 10 26.11 -37.84 -8.33
N LEU A 11 25.05 -38.35 -7.70
CA LEU A 11 23.66 -38.02 -8.07
C LEU A 11 23.28 -36.64 -7.52
N PRO A 12 22.69 -35.75 -8.35
CA PRO A 12 22.19 -34.46 -7.88
C PRO A 12 21.08 -34.70 -6.86
N VAL A 13 21.25 -34.13 -5.67
CA VAL A 13 20.20 -34.12 -4.65
C VAL A 13 19.04 -33.34 -5.24
N HIS A 14 17.88 -33.98 -5.41
CA HIS A 14 16.66 -33.22 -5.59
C HIS A 14 16.46 -32.45 -4.29
N ASP A 15 16.78 -31.16 -4.29
CA ASP A 15 16.44 -30.26 -3.20
C ASP A 15 14.90 -30.23 -3.11
N THR A 16 14.35 -31.14 -2.32
CA THR A 16 13.00 -30.98 -1.80
C THR A 16 13.10 -29.81 -0.85
N PHE A 17 12.84 -28.61 -1.36
CA PHE A 17 12.54 -27.45 -0.54
C PHE A 17 11.30 -27.80 0.27
N GLU A 18 11.47 -28.45 1.42
CA GLU A 18 10.44 -28.52 2.44
C GLU A 18 10.24 -27.10 2.93
N THR A 19 9.22 -26.43 2.38
CA THR A 19 8.80 -25.12 2.84
C THR A 19 8.46 -25.26 4.31
N ARG A 20 9.31 -24.69 5.15
CA ARG A 20 9.22 -24.85 6.59
C ARG A 20 8.02 -24.06 7.10
N ASP A 21 6.87 -24.70 7.25
CA ASP A 21 5.64 -24.14 7.84
C ASP A 21 5.82 -23.92 9.35
N ARG A 22 6.66 -22.95 9.70
CA ARG A 22 6.94 -22.52 11.09
C ARG A 22 6.38 -21.13 11.38
N ILE A 23 5.34 -20.73 10.65
CA ILE A 23 4.62 -19.49 10.93
C ILE A 23 3.36 -19.89 11.69
N ASP A 24 3.13 -19.25 12.84
CA ASP A 24 1.91 -19.42 13.61
C ASP A 24 0.73 -18.91 12.76
N ALA A 25 -0.17 -19.83 12.39
CA ALA A 25 -1.28 -19.55 11.49
C ALA A 25 -2.21 -18.45 12.04
N ASN A 26 -2.49 -18.48 13.34
CA ASN A 26 -3.34 -17.47 13.99
C ASN A 26 -2.71 -16.07 13.91
N SER A 27 -1.41 -15.95 14.16
CA SER A 27 -0.70 -14.68 14.07
C SER A 27 -0.57 -14.17 12.63
N LEU A 28 -0.53 -15.08 11.66
CA LEU A 28 -0.57 -14.75 10.24
C LEU A 28 -1.94 -14.21 9.85
N ASP A 29 -3.00 -14.96 10.13
CA ASP A 29 -4.38 -14.60 9.78
C ASP A 29 -4.76 -13.26 10.42
N HIS A 30 -4.43 -13.07 11.70
CA HIS A 30 -4.66 -11.80 12.40
C HIS A 30 -3.97 -10.61 11.72
N PHE A 31 -2.74 -10.81 11.21
CA PHE A 31 -2.03 -9.76 10.47
C PHE A 31 -2.63 -9.53 9.09
N ILE A 32 -3.05 -10.59 8.38
CA ILE A 32 -3.73 -10.48 7.09
C ILE A 32 -5.03 -9.70 7.25
N ASP A 33 -5.87 -10.06 8.22
CA ASP A 33 -7.11 -9.37 8.52
C ASP A 33 -6.88 -7.88 8.80
N TYR A 34 -5.87 -7.57 9.61
CA TYR A 34 -5.48 -6.19 9.88
C TYR A 34 -5.10 -5.42 8.60
N ILE A 35 -4.19 -5.96 7.76
CA ILE A 35 -3.73 -5.25 6.56
C ILE A 35 -4.77 -5.21 5.43
N THR A 36 -5.82 -6.04 5.53
CA THR A 36 -6.99 -6.02 4.65
C THR A 36 -8.21 -5.30 5.22
N SER A 37 -8.11 -4.78 6.45
CA SER A 37 -9.20 -4.04 7.09
C SER A 37 -9.52 -2.76 6.31
N SER A 38 -10.80 -2.38 6.29
CA SER A 38 -11.26 -1.10 5.72
C SER A 38 -10.64 0.14 6.37
N HIS A 39 -10.09 0.00 7.58
CA HIS A 39 -9.35 1.07 8.25
C HIS A 39 -7.95 1.28 7.65
N VAL A 40 -7.37 0.23 7.07
CA VAL A 40 -6.02 0.22 6.48
C VAL A 40 -6.08 0.42 4.96
N ILE A 41 -7.08 -0.14 4.30
CA ILE A 41 -7.32 0.03 2.86
C ILE A 41 -8.09 1.33 2.62
N LYS A 42 -7.66 2.13 1.63
CA LYS A 42 -8.48 3.23 1.09
C LYS A 42 -9.22 2.75 -0.15
N ASP A 43 -10.54 2.87 -0.15
CA ASP A 43 -11.39 2.46 -1.25
C ASP A 43 -11.14 3.29 -2.52
N LEU A 44 -10.61 2.61 -3.53
CA LEU A 44 -10.81 2.77 -4.98
C LEU A 44 -9.69 1.97 -5.66
N PRO A 45 -9.95 0.72 -6.11
CA PRO A 45 -8.93 -0.05 -6.79
C PRO A 45 -8.62 0.58 -8.15
N PHE A 46 -7.43 1.17 -8.27
CA PHE A 46 -6.90 1.57 -9.58
C PHE A 46 -6.15 0.37 -10.17
N GLY A 47 -6.82 -0.33 -11.10
CA GLY A 47 -6.29 -1.49 -11.79
C GLY A 47 -6.51 -2.82 -11.06
N GLN A 48 -6.12 -3.91 -11.74
CA GLN A 48 -6.28 -5.29 -11.29
C GLN A 48 -4.95 -6.03 -11.48
N LYS A 49 -4.66 -6.98 -10.59
CA LYS A 49 -3.53 -7.91 -10.72
C LYS A 49 -4.04 -9.31 -11.00
N THR A 50 -3.28 -10.05 -11.78
CA THR A 50 -3.63 -11.41 -12.18
C THR A 50 -2.70 -12.39 -11.48
N LEU A 51 -3.25 -13.27 -10.65
CA LEU A 51 -2.55 -14.37 -10.02
C LEU A 51 -2.74 -15.63 -10.84
N LYS A 52 -1.64 -16.25 -11.26
CA LYS A 52 -1.67 -17.58 -11.87
C LYS A 52 -1.37 -18.60 -10.77
N LEU A 53 -2.32 -19.46 -10.48
CA LEU A 53 -2.15 -20.57 -9.55
C LEU A 53 -1.36 -21.70 -10.22
N ASP A 54 -0.73 -22.54 -9.41
CA ASP A 54 -0.01 -23.73 -9.88
C ASP A 54 -0.95 -24.75 -10.55
N SER A 55 -2.26 -24.67 -10.26
CA SER A 55 -3.32 -25.39 -10.96
C SER A 55 -3.55 -24.92 -12.41
N GLY A 56 -2.92 -23.82 -12.82
CA GLY A 56 -3.15 -23.14 -14.11
C GLY A 56 -4.32 -22.17 -14.10
N GLU A 57 -5.07 -22.09 -13.00
CA GLU A 57 -6.17 -21.14 -12.83
C GLU A 57 -5.66 -19.70 -12.70
N VAL A 58 -6.43 -18.76 -13.22
CA VAL A 58 -6.07 -17.35 -13.28
C VAL A 58 -7.09 -16.52 -12.50
N ILE A 59 -6.67 -15.97 -11.36
CA ILE A 59 -7.52 -15.16 -10.47
C ILE A 59 -7.17 -13.69 -10.62
N THR A 60 -8.17 -12.87 -10.94
CA THR A 60 -8.00 -11.41 -11.03
C THR A 60 -8.42 -10.76 -9.71
N ILE A 61 -7.48 -10.07 -9.06
CA ILE A 61 -7.69 -9.39 -7.78
C ILE A 61 -7.55 -7.88 -7.98
N PRO A 62 -8.45 -7.04 -7.44
CA PRO A 62 -8.30 -5.59 -7.49
C PRO A 62 -7.01 -5.13 -6.79
N ASN A 63 -6.37 -4.09 -7.33
CA ASN A 63 -5.23 -3.49 -6.65
C ASN A 63 -5.70 -2.78 -5.38
N VAL A 64 -5.28 -3.32 -4.24
CA VAL A 64 -5.53 -2.70 -2.94
C VAL A 64 -4.56 -1.54 -2.74
N ILE A 65 -5.06 -0.40 -2.26
CA ILE A 65 -4.25 0.75 -1.85
C ILE A 65 -4.30 0.86 -0.33
N ARG A 66 -3.14 0.80 0.32
CA ARG A 66 -3.04 1.04 1.78
C ARG A 66 -2.86 2.53 2.07
N SER A 67 -3.47 2.98 3.16
CA SER A 67 -3.42 4.37 3.63
C SER A 67 -2.05 4.77 4.19
N MET A 68 -1.30 3.81 4.71
CA MET A 68 -0.05 4.00 5.45
C MET A 68 1.10 3.22 4.79
N SER A 69 2.34 3.64 5.08
CA SER A 69 3.55 2.91 4.65
C SER A 69 3.67 1.58 5.39
N SER A 70 4.41 0.63 4.81
CA SER A 70 4.67 -0.68 5.42
C SER A 70 5.27 -0.59 6.83
N SER A 71 6.13 0.39 7.09
CA SER A 71 6.72 0.60 8.42
C SER A 71 5.66 1.05 9.44
N ALA A 72 4.82 2.01 9.06
CA ALA A 72 3.81 2.57 9.95
C ALA A 72 2.70 1.54 10.23
N LEU A 73 2.34 0.69 9.26
CA LEU A 73 1.43 -0.44 9.46
C LEU A 73 1.96 -1.43 10.48
N ILE A 74 3.24 -1.78 10.37
CA ILE A 74 3.87 -2.70 11.32
C ILE A 74 3.89 -2.09 12.72
N GLU A 75 4.25 -0.81 12.85
CA GLU A 75 4.25 -0.11 14.15
C GLU A 75 2.86 -0.06 14.79
N GLN A 76 1.83 0.26 14.01
CA GLN A 76 0.44 0.26 14.49
C GLN A 76 -0.01 -1.16 14.85
N TYR A 77 0.34 -2.17 14.06
CA TYR A 77 0.05 -3.56 14.37
C TYR A 77 0.65 -4.00 15.72
N PHE A 78 1.88 -3.57 16.03
CA PHE A 78 2.49 -3.82 17.34
C PHE A 78 1.77 -3.11 18.49
N GLN A 79 1.06 -2.01 18.25
CA GLN A 79 0.21 -1.39 19.28
C GLN A 79 -1.06 -2.22 19.48
N ILE A 80 -1.74 -2.60 18.39
CA ILE A 80 -2.94 -3.45 18.44
C ILE A 80 -2.65 -4.77 19.17
N CYS A 81 -1.54 -5.43 18.85
CA CYS A 81 -1.18 -6.68 19.52
C CYS A 81 -0.90 -6.51 21.03
N ARG A 82 -0.45 -5.31 21.45
CA ARG A 82 -0.28 -5.00 22.88
C ARG A 82 -1.64 -4.84 23.57
N ASP A 83 -2.59 -4.20 22.91
CA ASP A 83 -3.93 -3.98 23.44
C ASP A 83 -4.73 -5.29 23.52
N ASP A 84 -4.62 -6.14 22.50
CA ASP A 84 -5.33 -7.42 22.41
C ASP A 84 -4.63 -8.58 23.12
N ASN A 85 -3.48 -8.34 23.75
CA ASN A 85 -2.60 -9.37 24.35
C ASN A 85 -2.22 -10.52 23.38
N THR A 86 -2.11 -10.22 22.09
CA THR A 86 -1.70 -11.18 21.06
C THR A 86 -0.19 -11.09 20.81
N LYS A 87 0.43 -12.21 20.44
CA LYS A 87 1.87 -12.24 20.14
C LYS A 87 2.07 -11.99 18.64
N PRO A 88 2.68 -10.86 18.24
CA PRO A 88 2.94 -10.59 16.83
C PRO A 88 4.07 -11.46 16.27
N LEU A 89 4.05 -11.67 14.96
CA LEU A 89 5.18 -12.21 14.22
C LEU A 89 6.38 -11.25 14.25
N GLY A 90 7.57 -11.78 13.97
CA GLY A 90 8.78 -10.97 13.87
C GLY A 90 8.67 -9.91 12.76
N LYS A 91 9.27 -8.74 12.98
CA LYS A 91 9.26 -7.62 12.01
C LYS A 91 9.65 -8.06 10.59
N SER A 92 10.69 -8.88 10.46
CA SER A 92 11.15 -9.40 9.16
C SER A 92 10.08 -10.23 8.44
N THR A 93 9.35 -11.07 9.18
CA THR A 93 8.23 -11.87 8.66
C THR A 93 7.08 -10.97 8.23
N LEU A 94 6.72 -9.96 9.04
CA LEU A 94 5.67 -9.00 8.69
C LEU A 94 6.01 -8.21 7.42
N TYR A 95 7.26 -7.78 7.26
CA TYR A 95 7.71 -7.15 6.02
C TYR A 95 7.62 -8.09 4.81
N ARG A 96 8.02 -9.36 4.96
CA ARG A 96 7.85 -10.36 3.89
C ARG A 96 6.39 -10.53 3.50
N ILE A 97 5.49 -10.64 4.48
CA ILE A 97 4.04 -10.74 4.22
C ILE A 97 3.56 -9.50 3.45
N LEU A 98 3.99 -8.30 3.83
CA LEU A 98 3.63 -7.08 3.09
C LEU A 98 4.19 -7.04 1.66
N THR A 99 5.33 -7.69 1.39
CA THR A 99 5.90 -7.86 0.05
C THR A 99 5.08 -8.82 -0.80
N GLU A 100 4.69 -9.98 -0.25
CA GLU A 100 3.85 -10.97 -0.95
C GLU A 100 2.41 -10.46 -1.15
N CYS A 101 1.84 -9.87 -0.11
CA CYS A 101 0.61 -9.11 -0.16
C CYS A 101 0.88 -7.70 -0.71
N ALA A 102 1.54 -7.63 -1.87
CA ALA A 102 1.80 -6.39 -2.57
C ALA A 102 0.48 -5.64 -2.77
N ALA A 103 0.40 -4.50 -2.10
CA ALA A 103 -0.60 -3.47 -2.30
C ALA A 103 0.11 -2.29 -2.95
N SER A 104 -0.57 -1.58 -3.82
CA SER A 104 -0.03 -0.37 -4.42
C SER A 104 0.17 0.66 -3.32
N VAL A 105 1.41 0.96 -2.97
CA VAL A 105 1.75 2.07 -2.09
C VAL A 105 1.52 3.35 -2.88
N ARG A 106 0.66 4.23 -2.38
CA ARG A 106 0.43 5.54 -3.01
C ARG A 106 1.74 6.32 -3.08
N LYS A 107 2.29 6.46 -4.28
CA LYS A 107 3.39 7.40 -4.59
C LYS A 107 2.90 8.79 -4.99
N SER A 108 1.61 8.95 -5.32
CA SER A 108 1.02 10.24 -5.66
C SER A 108 -0.35 10.41 -4.98
N VAL A 109 -0.51 11.57 -4.34
CA VAL A 109 -1.73 12.05 -3.68
C VAL A 109 -2.61 12.82 -4.67
N GLU A 110 -2.25 12.88 -5.95
CA GLU A 110 -2.94 13.69 -6.98
C GLU A 110 -4.36 13.21 -7.34
N GLY A 111 -4.91 12.22 -6.63
CA GLY A 111 -6.19 11.60 -6.96
C GLY A 111 -7.18 11.42 -5.80
N LEU A 112 -6.90 11.97 -4.60
CA LEU A 112 -7.88 11.92 -3.50
C LEU A 112 -8.59 13.26 -3.27
N ASP A 113 -7.94 14.37 -3.63
CA ASP A 113 -8.58 15.67 -3.57
C ASP A 113 -9.27 15.96 -4.89
N ASN A 114 -10.39 15.31 -5.19
CA ASN A 114 -11.16 15.66 -6.40
C ASN A 114 -11.46 17.17 -6.42
N TYR A 115 -11.80 17.79 -5.28
CA TYR A 115 -12.05 19.22 -5.19
C TYR A 115 -10.80 20.10 -5.33
N VAL A 116 -9.67 19.74 -4.71
CA VAL A 116 -8.44 20.56 -4.83
C VAL A 116 -7.82 20.38 -6.20
N MET A 117 -7.89 19.18 -6.78
CA MET A 117 -7.47 18.89 -8.15
C MET A 117 -8.36 19.58 -9.17
N GLU A 118 -9.68 19.49 -9.02
CA GLU A 118 -10.66 20.15 -9.89
C GLU A 118 -10.55 21.67 -9.77
N GLY A 119 -10.37 22.20 -8.55
CA GLY A 119 -10.03 23.60 -8.33
C GLY A 119 -8.73 23.98 -9.01
N SER A 120 -7.65 23.20 -8.84
CA SER A 120 -6.37 23.47 -9.49
C SER A 120 -6.45 23.41 -11.02
N ARG A 121 -7.25 22.50 -11.57
CA ARG A 121 -7.54 22.41 -13.02
C ARG A 121 -8.35 23.61 -13.50
N ALA A 122 -9.39 24.01 -12.77
CA ALA A 122 -10.16 25.20 -13.09
C ALA A 122 -9.28 26.46 -13.10
N PHE A 123 -8.38 26.61 -12.13
CA PHE A 123 -7.41 27.71 -12.12
C PHE A 123 -6.45 27.65 -13.31
N GLN A 124 -5.96 26.45 -13.70
CA GLN A 124 -5.13 26.29 -14.90
C GLN A 124 -5.89 26.69 -16.18
N THR A 125 -7.13 26.25 -16.34
CA THR A 125 -7.98 26.64 -17.48
C THR A 125 -8.21 28.15 -17.53
N LEU A 126 -8.45 28.80 -16.39
CA LEU A 126 -8.57 30.26 -16.33
C LEU A 126 -7.24 30.95 -16.68
N GLU A 127 -6.10 30.47 -16.18
CA GLU A 127 -4.77 31.00 -16.51
C GLU A 127 -4.45 30.88 -18.02
N GLU A 128 -4.96 29.85 -18.69
CA GLU A 128 -4.84 29.67 -20.14
C GLU A 128 -5.73 30.63 -20.94
N ILE A 129 -7.00 30.77 -20.53
CA ILE A 129 -7.96 31.71 -21.16
C ILE A 129 -7.46 33.15 -21.06
N PHE A 130 -6.92 33.54 -19.91
CA PHE A 130 -6.42 34.89 -19.65
C PHE A 130 -4.90 35.02 -19.91
N SER A 131 -4.33 34.20 -20.80
CA SER A 131 -2.89 34.16 -21.06
C SER A 131 -2.29 35.50 -21.52
N GLU A 132 -3.08 36.34 -22.21
CA GLU A 132 -2.68 37.67 -22.69
C GLU A 132 -2.91 38.79 -21.66
N ASP A 133 -3.76 38.58 -20.65
CA ASP A 133 -4.07 39.55 -19.60
C ASP A 133 -3.21 39.32 -18.35
N LYS A 134 -2.09 40.05 -18.28
CA LYS A 134 -1.11 39.96 -17.19
C LYS A 134 -1.68 40.36 -15.83
N ASP A 135 -2.63 41.29 -15.78
CA ASP A 135 -3.24 41.75 -14.53
C ASP A 135 -4.16 40.65 -13.98
N MET A 136 -5.00 40.08 -14.84
CA MET A 136 -5.91 39.00 -14.46
C MET A 136 -5.16 37.73 -14.04
N LYS A 137 -4.06 37.40 -14.73
CA LYS A 137 -3.20 36.26 -14.37
C LYS A 137 -2.57 36.41 -12.98
N THR A 138 -2.19 37.63 -12.61
CA THR A 138 -1.62 37.93 -11.30
C THR A 138 -2.66 37.74 -10.20
N LYS A 139 -3.89 38.22 -10.41
CA LYS A 139 -5.03 38.03 -9.49
C LYS A 139 -5.40 36.55 -9.31
N LEU A 140 -5.41 35.77 -10.39
CA LEU A 140 -5.67 34.32 -10.33
C LEU A 140 -4.60 33.59 -9.52
N LEU A 141 -3.32 33.97 -9.67
CA LEU A 141 -2.22 33.38 -8.91
C LEU A 141 -2.32 33.71 -7.41
N GLU A 142 -2.70 34.94 -7.06
CA GLU A 142 -2.94 35.35 -5.68
C GLU A 142 -4.11 34.60 -5.06
N ALA A 143 -5.25 34.51 -5.76
CA ALA A 143 -6.42 33.76 -5.30
C ALA A 143 -6.10 32.26 -5.08
N LYS A 144 -5.34 31.65 -6.00
CA LYS A 144 -4.88 30.26 -5.88
C LYS A 144 -3.95 30.06 -4.69
N ARG A 145 -3.06 31.02 -4.40
CA ARG A 145 -2.18 31.00 -3.22
C ARG A 145 -2.96 31.18 -1.93
N TYR A 146 -3.93 32.09 -1.92
CA TYR A 146 -4.81 32.33 -0.79
C TYR A 146 -5.58 31.06 -0.39
N LEU A 147 -6.23 30.42 -1.36
CA LEU A 147 -6.96 29.17 -1.14
C LEU A 147 -6.05 27.99 -0.73
N LYS A 148 -4.76 28.00 -1.12
CA LYS A 148 -3.78 27.02 -0.67
C LYS A 148 -3.24 27.29 0.73
N ALA A 149 -3.26 28.54 1.19
CA ALA A 149 -2.58 28.97 2.42
C ALA A 149 -3.48 28.89 3.67
N GLU A 150 -4.81 28.97 3.55
CA GLU A 150 -5.69 29.06 4.72
C GLU A 150 -6.88 28.10 4.70
N PHE A 151 -6.70 26.96 5.37
CA PHE A 151 -7.76 26.34 6.19
C PHE A 151 -7.34 26.46 7.66
N LYS A 152 -7.11 27.69 8.14
CA LYS A 152 -6.97 27.94 9.58
C LYS A 152 -8.38 28.15 10.14
N VAL A 153 -8.97 27.06 10.61
CA VAL A 153 -10.16 27.14 11.46
C VAL A 153 -9.72 27.80 12.77
N CYS A 154 -9.97 29.09 12.92
CA CYS A 154 -9.99 29.71 14.24
C CYS A 154 -11.27 29.23 14.93
N TYR A 155 -11.12 28.44 15.99
CA TYR A 155 -12.22 28.20 16.93
C TYR A 155 -12.25 29.38 17.89
N ASP A 156 -13.40 30.06 17.95
CA ASP A 156 -13.74 31.03 19.01
C ASP A 156 -14.07 30.30 20.32
#